data_AF-A0A3B9STX9-F1
#
_entry.id   AF-A0A3B9STX9-F1
#
_cell.length_a   1.000
_cell.length_b   1.000
_cell.length_c   1.000
_cell.angle_alpha   90.00
_cell.angle_beta   90.00
_cell.angle_gamma   90.00
#
_symmetry.space_group_name_H-M   'P 1'
#
loop_
_entity.id
_entity.type
_entity.pdbx_description
1 polymer ?
#
loop_
_entity_poly.entity_id
_entity_poly.type
_entity_poly.pdbx_seq_one_letter_code
_entity_poly.pdbx_strand_id
1 'polypeptide(L)'
;VGDEVNYTITVTNTSSADTPDLEGKVSDPMLGIDQTFTLASGKNLVINKAYTVPEGASDPLVNTATVTASPKGFPNVLKASDGHSVDLVHPNFTVTKECFPDPVQVGASINYRITIDNTGDVALNYHVVDTAAGVDQNISGHTPEADPIVIETSRIVKPGEPSPLTNTVKVTATLDKLPNVIVKEASASCDIAGGATRTPGFWKTHYDYTTHVVTVHLSVYEGVYIDLGWKKLSSTADVLGMLWADKAKSSDGSRRDKLCQARVIASFQAVAAILNSGLSNGAPLPVSLSYIQDTLKGNDIGAIRALGETLDAYNNSGDDIAIVDNDGYMIKPADPGQAKTNANFAIADCK
;
A
#
# COMPACT_ATOMS: atom_id res chain seq x y z
N VAL A 1 -9.90 17.01 -23.68
CA VAL A 1 -9.79 16.12 -24.88
C VAL A 1 -10.75 14.95 -24.70
N GLY A 2 -11.44 14.52 -25.75
CA GLY A 2 -12.42 13.43 -25.69
C GLY A 2 -13.84 13.85 -25.27
N ASP A 3 -14.01 15.07 -24.75
CA ASP A 3 -15.31 15.64 -24.40
C ASP A 3 -16.04 16.20 -25.63
N GLU A 4 -17.37 16.25 -25.55
CA GLU A 4 -18.22 16.85 -26.58
C GLU A 4 -18.44 18.34 -26.35
N VAL A 5 -18.28 19.12 -27.41
CA VAL A 5 -18.71 20.51 -27.51
C VAL A 5 -19.95 20.57 -28.38
N ASN A 6 -21.03 21.17 -27.87
CA ASN A 6 -22.28 21.34 -28.61
C ASN A 6 -22.32 22.69 -29.31
N TYR A 7 -22.32 22.68 -30.64
CA TYR A 7 -22.43 23.88 -31.48
C TYR A 7 -23.87 24.07 -31.97
N THR A 8 -24.28 25.34 -32.04
CA THR A 8 -25.53 25.77 -32.67
C THR A 8 -25.21 26.80 -33.74
N ILE A 9 -25.49 26.49 -35.00
CA ILE A 9 -25.36 27.43 -36.12
C ILE A 9 -26.76 27.92 -36.48
N THR A 10 -26.96 29.24 -36.49
CA THR A 10 -28.22 29.87 -36.91
C THR A 10 -27.99 30.75 -38.13
N VAL A 11 -28.55 30.36 -39.27
CA VAL A 11 -28.57 31.18 -40.49
C VAL A 11 -29.90 31.91 -40.56
N THR A 12 -29.89 33.24 -40.61
CA THR A 12 -31.12 34.06 -40.67
C THR A 12 -31.18 34.83 -41.97
N ASN A 13 -32.30 34.75 -42.68
CA ASN A 13 -32.57 35.63 -43.81
C ASN A 13 -33.16 36.95 -43.32
N THR A 14 -32.37 38.02 -43.34
CA THR A 14 -32.73 39.37 -42.91
C THR A 14 -33.18 40.30 -44.03
N SER A 15 -33.40 39.76 -45.24
CA SER A 15 -33.91 40.54 -46.38
C SER A 15 -35.32 41.09 -46.13
N SER A 16 -35.72 42.11 -46.90
CA SER A 16 -37.08 42.67 -46.85
C SER A 16 -38.12 41.65 -47.35
N ALA A 17 -39.37 41.81 -46.92
CA ALA A 17 -40.46 40.86 -47.19
C ALA A 17 -40.80 40.67 -48.68
N ASP A 18 -40.39 41.60 -49.53
CA ASP A 18 -40.53 41.57 -51.00
C ASP A 18 -39.35 40.88 -51.72
N THR A 19 -38.33 40.44 -50.99
CA THR A 19 -37.21 39.69 -51.57
C THR A 19 -37.60 38.23 -51.78
N PRO A 20 -37.27 37.61 -52.94
CA PRO A 20 -37.40 36.18 -53.13
C PRO A 20 -36.62 35.37 -52.09
N ASP A 21 -36.97 34.10 -51.92
CA ASP A 21 -36.24 33.20 -51.01
C ASP A 21 -34.73 33.19 -51.32
N LEU A 22 -33.91 33.16 -50.27
CA LEU A 22 -32.47 32.95 -50.40
C LEU A 22 -32.21 31.45 -50.58
N GLU A 23 -31.59 31.08 -51.70
CA GLU A 23 -31.09 29.74 -51.97
C GLU A 23 -29.57 29.74 -51.78
N GLY A 24 -29.06 28.85 -50.94
CA GLY A 24 -27.66 28.90 -50.53
C GLY A 24 -27.14 27.63 -49.90
N LYS A 25 -25.93 27.74 -49.35
CA LYS A 25 -25.20 26.67 -48.69
C LYS A 25 -24.56 27.19 -47.41
N VAL A 26 -24.67 26.42 -46.34
CA VAL A 26 -23.91 26.60 -45.11
C VAL A 26 -22.84 25.52 -45.04
N SER A 27 -21.62 25.92 -44.72
CA SER A 27 -20.45 25.06 -44.64
C SER A 27 -19.68 25.32 -43.36
N ASP A 28 -19.35 24.25 -42.64
CA ASP A 28 -18.49 24.25 -41.47
C ASP A 28 -17.55 23.04 -41.57
N PRO A 29 -16.27 23.25 -41.94
CA PRO A 29 -15.33 22.16 -42.16
C PRO A 29 -15.02 21.34 -40.89
N MET A 30 -14.95 21.97 -39.73
CA MET A 30 -14.64 21.31 -38.45
C MET A 30 -15.79 20.38 -38.04
N LEU A 31 -17.03 20.84 -38.22
CA LEU A 31 -18.23 20.06 -37.92
C LEU A 31 -18.66 19.11 -39.04
N GLY A 32 -17.98 19.16 -40.20
CA GLY A 32 -18.32 18.39 -41.40
C GLY A 32 -19.67 18.77 -42.01
N ILE A 33 -20.09 20.03 -41.85
CA ILE A 33 -21.37 20.53 -42.38
C ILE A 33 -21.15 21.06 -43.79
N ASP A 34 -22.01 20.63 -44.71
CA ASP A 34 -22.02 21.08 -46.09
C ASP A 34 -23.44 20.99 -46.67
N GLN A 35 -24.35 21.84 -46.17
CA GLN A 35 -25.80 21.71 -46.38
C GLN A 35 -26.36 22.86 -47.22
N THR A 36 -27.22 22.55 -48.19
CA THR A 36 -27.98 23.55 -48.94
C THR A 36 -29.29 23.93 -48.23
N PHE A 37 -29.77 25.14 -48.49
CA PHE A 37 -31.02 25.64 -47.91
C PHE A 37 -31.78 26.56 -48.86
N THR A 38 -33.08 26.71 -48.59
CA THR A 38 -33.95 27.76 -49.14
C THR A 38 -34.65 28.44 -47.97
N LEU A 39 -34.48 29.75 -47.79
CA LEU A 39 -35.02 30.51 -46.67
C LEU A 39 -35.81 31.73 -47.14
N ALA A 40 -37.09 31.78 -46.82
CA ALA A 40 -37.92 32.97 -47.00
C ALA A 40 -37.47 34.14 -46.10
N SER A 41 -37.84 35.36 -46.47
CA SER A 41 -37.56 36.56 -45.67
C SER A 41 -38.05 36.39 -44.22
N GLY A 42 -37.17 36.74 -43.26
CA GLY A 42 -37.44 36.64 -41.83
C GLY A 42 -37.39 35.23 -41.24
N LYS A 43 -37.05 34.18 -42.02
CA LYS A 43 -36.90 32.80 -41.54
C LYS A 43 -35.46 32.45 -41.19
N ASN A 44 -35.30 31.41 -40.38
CA ASN A 44 -34.00 30.89 -39.97
C ASN A 44 -33.86 29.38 -40.27
N LEU A 45 -32.61 28.95 -40.41
CA LEU A 45 -32.18 27.56 -40.37
C LEU A 45 -31.31 27.40 -39.12
N VAL A 46 -31.62 26.39 -38.30
CA VAL A 46 -30.85 26.05 -37.09
C VAL A 46 -30.25 24.67 -37.27
N ILE A 47 -28.94 24.56 -37.08
CA ILE A 47 -28.19 23.30 -37.12
C ILE A 47 -27.54 23.09 -35.76
N ASN A 48 -27.85 21.97 -35.11
CA ASN A 48 -27.21 21.54 -33.87
C ASN A 48 -26.25 20.39 -34.17
N LYS A 49 -25.03 20.47 -33.66
CA LYS A 49 -24.01 19.44 -33.89
C LYS A 49 -23.10 19.31 -32.66
N ALA A 50 -22.93 18.07 -32.21
CA ALA A 50 -21.89 17.72 -31.24
C ALA A 50 -20.56 17.48 -31.95
N TYR A 51 -19.48 17.96 -31.35
CA TYR A 51 -18.11 17.78 -31.80
C TYR A 51 -17.25 17.22 -30.67
N THR A 52 -16.71 16.03 -30.85
CA THR A 52 -15.75 15.43 -29.90
C THR A 52 -14.38 16.05 -30.10
N VAL A 53 -13.81 16.65 -29.05
CA VAL A 53 -12.49 17.30 -29.12
C VAL A 53 -11.39 16.25 -29.32
N PRO A 54 -10.66 16.27 -30.46
CA PRO A 54 -9.59 15.30 -30.71
C PRO A 54 -8.35 15.59 -29.86
N GLU A 55 -7.47 14.60 -29.73
CA GLU A 55 -6.15 14.79 -29.16
C GLU A 55 -5.33 15.77 -30.01
N GLY A 56 -4.59 16.67 -29.36
CA GLY A 56 -3.81 17.69 -30.06
C GLY A 56 -4.63 18.79 -30.73
N ALA A 57 -5.93 18.92 -30.41
CA ALA A 57 -6.72 20.08 -30.79
C ALA A 57 -6.03 21.38 -30.35
N SER A 58 -6.14 22.42 -31.17
CA SER A 58 -5.64 23.74 -30.78
C SER A 58 -6.40 24.25 -29.56
N ASP A 59 -5.69 24.97 -28.70
CA ASP A 59 -6.27 25.71 -27.58
C ASP A 59 -5.99 27.21 -27.76
N PRO A 60 -7.03 28.06 -27.94
CA PRO A 60 -8.44 27.71 -27.94
C PRO A 60 -8.89 26.93 -29.20
N LEU A 61 -9.96 26.15 -29.05
CA LEU A 61 -10.62 25.43 -30.14
C LEU A 61 -11.51 26.39 -30.92
N VAL A 62 -11.02 26.85 -32.07
CA VAL A 62 -11.75 27.79 -32.94
C VAL A 62 -12.56 27.04 -33.99
N ASN A 63 -13.86 27.31 -34.04
CA ASN A 63 -14.76 26.86 -35.09
C ASN A 63 -15.23 28.05 -35.94
N THR A 64 -15.47 27.86 -37.24
CA THR A 64 -16.00 28.90 -38.14
C THR A 64 -16.97 28.31 -39.15
N ALA A 65 -18.20 28.83 -39.13
CA ALA A 65 -19.23 28.54 -40.11
C ALA A 65 -19.26 29.61 -41.19
N THR A 66 -19.48 29.21 -42.43
CA THR A 66 -19.61 30.11 -43.58
C THR A 66 -20.90 29.85 -44.33
N VAL A 67 -21.51 30.91 -44.87
CA VAL A 67 -22.73 30.85 -45.66
C VAL A 67 -22.50 31.55 -46.98
N THR A 68 -22.95 30.93 -48.06
CA THR A 68 -23.06 31.57 -49.38
C THR A 68 -24.48 31.42 -49.89
N ALA A 69 -25.14 32.51 -50.29
CA ALA A 69 -26.54 32.47 -50.73
C ALA A 69 -26.86 33.51 -51.81
N SER A 70 -27.90 33.25 -52.59
CA SER A 70 -28.41 34.13 -53.64
C SER A 70 -29.93 34.25 -53.54
N PRO A 71 -30.52 35.44 -53.76
CA PRO A 71 -31.96 35.52 -53.98
C PRO A 71 -32.34 34.71 -55.21
N LYS A 72 -33.38 33.89 -55.10
CA LYS A 72 -33.80 32.99 -56.16
C LYS A 72 -34.05 33.74 -57.47
N GLY A 73 -33.36 33.32 -58.54
CA GLY A 73 -33.45 33.93 -59.86
C GLY A 73 -32.58 35.17 -60.08
N PHE A 74 -31.76 35.56 -59.09
CA PHE A 74 -30.85 36.70 -59.18
C PHE A 74 -29.38 36.24 -59.11
N PRO A 75 -28.46 36.91 -59.84
CA PRO A 75 -27.05 36.52 -59.89
C PRO A 75 -26.25 36.96 -58.66
N ASN A 76 -26.85 37.72 -57.75
CA ASN A 76 -26.18 38.25 -56.55
C ASN A 76 -25.72 37.12 -55.64
N VAL A 77 -24.45 37.13 -55.22
CA VAL A 77 -23.89 36.17 -54.27
C VAL A 77 -23.55 36.90 -52.97
N LEU A 78 -24.24 36.53 -51.90
CA LEU A 78 -24.02 37.00 -50.55
C LEU A 78 -23.14 36.00 -49.81
N LYS A 79 -22.20 36.49 -49.00
CA LYS A 79 -21.36 35.67 -48.14
C LYS A 79 -21.41 36.20 -46.72
N ALA A 80 -21.49 35.29 -45.76
CA ALA A 80 -21.37 35.59 -44.34
C ALA A 80 -20.51 34.52 -43.67
N SER A 81 -19.87 34.87 -42.56
CA SER A 81 -19.12 33.94 -41.73
C SER A 81 -19.25 34.34 -40.27
N ASP A 82 -19.30 33.37 -39.39
CA ASP A 82 -19.28 33.59 -37.95
C ASP A 82 -18.42 32.53 -37.27
N GLY A 83 -17.71 32.92 -36.22
CA GLY A 83 -16.71 32.10 -35.55
C GLY A 83 -16.92 32.08 -34.03
N HIS A 84 -16.56 30.95 -33.41
CA HIS A 84 -16.64 30.79 -31.97
C HIS A 84 -15.42 30.00 -31.46
N SER A 85 -14.89 30.39 -30.31
CA SER A 85 -13.74 29.74 -29.68
C SER A 85 -14.13 29.14 -28.33
N VAL A 86 -13.66 27.94 -28.05
CA VAL A 86 -13.80 27.27 -26.76
C VAL A 86 -12.42 27.08 -26.15
N ASP A 87 -12.26 27.50 -24.90
CA ASP A 87 -11.04 27.31 -24.12
C ASP A 87 -10.96 25.85 -23.64
N LEU A 88 -9.85 25.17 -23.91
CA LEU A 88 -9.64 23.78 -23.52
C LEU A 88 -8.76 23.72 -22.29
N VAL A 89 -9.23 23.04 -21.24
CA VAL A 89 -8.42 22.79 -20.03
C VAL A 89 -7.54 21.55 -20.17
N HIS A 90 -6.37 21.60 -19.55
CA HIS A 90 -5.34 20.57 -19.52
C HIS A 90 -5.08 20.09 -18.07
N PRO A 91 -6.05 19.40 -17.43
CA PRO A 91 -5.88 18.91 -16.07
C PRO A 91 -4.75 17.87 -16.00
N ASN A 92 -3.86 18.02 -15.01
CA ASN A 92 -2.81 17.07 -14.73
C ASN A 92 -2.33 17.23 -13.29
N PHE A 93 -1.70 16.21 -12.73
CA PHE A 93 -1.10 16.28 -11.40
C PHE A 93 0.04 15.28 -11.26
N THR A 94 0.90 15.42 -10.27
CA THR A 94 1.85 14.37 -9.88
C THR A 94 1.53 13.86 -8.49
N VAL A 95 1.91 12.61 -8.22
CA VAL A 95 1.88 12.03 -6.89
C VAL A 95 3.20 11.34 -6.64
N THR A 96 3.82 11.63 -5.50
CA THR A 96 4.99 10.91 -5.00
C THR A 96 4.70 10.36 -3.62
N LYS A 97 5.44 9.31 -3.27
CA LYS A 97 5.33 8.68 -1.96
C LYS A 97 6.71 8.27 -1.49
N GLU A 98 7.01 8.62 -0.26
CA GLU A 98 8.24 8.27 0.43
C GLU A 98 7.90 7.52 1.71
N CYS A 99 8.81 6.66 2.16
CA CYS A 99 8.72 6.04 3.47
C CYS A 99 10.02 6.26 4.24
N PHE A 100 9.92 6.40 5.56
CA PHE A 100 11.07 6.60 6.45
C PHE A 100 10.74 6.27 7.91
N PRO A 101 11.71 5.79 8.71
CA PRO A 101 13.12 5.54 8.35
C PRO A 101 13.28 4.30 7.44
N ASP A 102 14.41 4.24 6.74
CA ASP A 102 14.82 3.08 5.93
C ASP A 102 16.27 2.71 6.28
N PRO A 103 16.53 1.53 6.89
CA PRO A 103 15.55 0.51 7.24
C PRO A 103 14.73 0.87 8.50
N VAL A 104 13.50 0.36 8.58
CA VAL A 104 12.63 0.46 9.76
C VAL A 104 12.71 -0.81 10.61
N GLN A 105 12.77 -0.66 11.93
CA GLN A 105 12.71 -1.82 12.84
C GLN A 105 11.27 -2.33 12.98
N VAL A 106 11.13 -3.63 13.19
CA VAL A 106 9.81 -4.20 13.50
C VAL A 106 9.32 -3.71 14.86
N GLY A 107 8.02 -3.43 14.97
CA GLY A 107 7.43 -2.79 16.14
C GLY A 107 7.65 -1.27 16.18
N ALA A 108 8.54 -0.73 15.35
CA ALA A 108 8.69 0.72 15.18
C ALA A 108 7.64 1.27 14.21
N SER A 109 7.47 2.60 14.26
CA SER A 109 6.61 3.33 13.34
C SER A 109 7.34 3.60 12.04
N ILE A 110 6.80 3.13 10.92
CA ILE A 110 7.16 3.61 9.58
C ILE A 110 6.25 4.79 9.23
N ASN A 111 6.85 5.88 8.76
CA ASN A 111 6.13 7.05 8.28
C ASN A 111 6.05 7.01 6.75
N TYR A 112 4.95 7.50 6.21
CA TYR A 112 4.76 7.74 4.78
C TYR A 112 4.48 9.22 4.57
N ARG A 113 5.17 9.80 3.59
CA ARG A 113 4.86 11.14 3.09
C ARG A 113 4.34 11.00 1.67
N ILE A 114 3.11 11.45 1.46
CA ILE A 114 2.48 11.51 0.14
C ILE A 114 2.44 12.97 -0.28
N THR A 115 3.00 13.29 -1.44
CA THR A 115 2.98 14.64 -2.01
C THR A 115 2.17 14.63 -3.29
N ILE A 116 1.19 15.52 -3.40
CA ILE A 116 0.34 15.68 -4.58
C ILE A 116 0.52 17.12 -5.08
N ASP A 117 0.83 17.27 -6.36
CA ASP A 117 1.08 18.56 -6.98
C ASP A 117 0.24 18.72 -8.25
N ASN A 118 -0.49 19.82 -8.40
CA ASN A 118 -1.31 20.09 -9.58
C ASN A 118 -0.42 20.72 -10.65
N THR A 119 -0.22 19.99 -11.75
CA THR A 119 0.63 20.41 -12.86
C THR A 119 -0.18 20.78 -14.10
N GLY A 120 -1.50 20.81 -13.98
CA GLY A 120 -2.41 21.29 -15.02
C GLY A 120 -2.61 22.80 -14.98
N ASP A 121 -3.67 23.25 -15.64
CA ASP A 121 -4.06 24.65 -15.77
C ASP A 121 -5.40 24.98 -15.08
N VAL A 122 -5.97 24.01 -14.37
CA VAL A 122 -7.29 24.13 -13.74
C VAL A 122 -7.30 23.46 -12.36
N ALA A 123 -8.15 23.95 -11.46
CA ALA A 123 -8.30 23.41 -10.12
C ALA A 123 -8.87 21.98 -10.12
N LEU A 124 -8.30 21.09 -9.31
CA LEU A 124 -8.70 19.68 -9.22
C LEU A 124 -9.26 19.30 -7.85
N ASN A 125 -10.17 18.33 -7.85
CA ASN A 125 -10.65 17.64 -6.67
C ASN A 125 -10.00 16.25 -6.59
N TYR A 126 -9.38 15.90 -5.48
CA TYR A 126 -8.71 14.61 -5.26
C TYR A 126 -9.47 13.72 -4.28
N HIS A 127 -9.51 12.42 -4.59
CA HIS A 127 -9.80 11.35 -3.64
C HIS A 127 -8.53 10.52 -3.45
N VAL A 128 -7.97 10.54 -2.24
CA VAL A 128 -6.68 9.92 -1.89
C VAL A 128 -6.94 8.70 -1.03
N VAL A 129 -6.52 7.52 -1.51
CA VAL A 129 -6.70 6.25 -0.81
C VAL A 129 -5.36 5.53 -0.65
N ASP A 130 -5.01 5.23 0.59
CA ASP A 130 -3.93 4.32 0.98
C ASP A 130 -4.44 3.44 2.12
N THR A 131 -4.90 2.24 1.78
CA THR A 131 -5.51 1.31 2.75
C THR A 131 -4.51 0.82 3.79
N ALA A 132 -3.25 0.59 3.41
CA ALA A 132 -2.25 0.05 4.33
C ALA A 132 -1.81 1.10 5.37
N ALA A 133 -1.83 2.38 5.00
CA ALA A 133 -1.56 3.50 5.92
C ALA A 133 -2.82 4.19 6.46
N GLY A 134 -4.01 3.64 6.22
CA GLY A 134 -5.28 4.14 6.77
C GLY A 134 -5.73 5.51 6.24
N VAL A 135 -5.35 5.88 5.02
CA VAL A 135 -5.74 7.16 4.39
C VAL A 135 -6.95 6.93 3.48
N ASP A 136 -8.00 7.73 3.71
CA ASP A 136 -9.14 7.91 2.81
C ASP A 136 -9.62 9.36 2.97
N GLN A 137 -9.18 10.24 2.05
CA GLN A 137 -9.40 11.69 2.15
C GLN A 137 -9.93 12.27 0.83
N ASN A 138 -10.85 13.22 0.95
CA ASN A 138 -11.30 14.05 -0.16
C ASN A 138 -10.75 15.47 -0.01
N ILE A 139 -10.16 16.00 -1.08
CA ILE A 139 -9.58 17.33 -1.14
C ILE A 139 -10.22 18.04 -2.34
N SER A 140 -10.66 19.29 -2.17
CA SER A 140 -11.39 20.00 -3.22
C SER A 140 -10.71 21.30 -3.60
N GLY A 141 -10.76 21.63 -4.89
CA GLY A 141 -10.34 22.93 -5.43
C GLY A 141 -8.84 23.24 -5.31
N HIS A 142 -7.96 22.24 -5.44
CA HIS A 142 -6.51 22.47 -5.43
C HIS A 142 -6.07 23.09 -6.77
N THR A 143 -5.67 24.37 -6.74
CA THR A 143 -5.29 25.14 -7.93
C THR A 143 -3.86 24.86 -8.37
N PRO A 144 -3.49 25.09 -9.64
CA PRO A 144 -2.11 24.93 -10.12
C PRO A 144 -1.08 25.79 -9.41
N GLU A 145 -1.47 26.95 -8.87
CA GLU A 145 -0.58 27.87 -8.15
C GLU A 145 -0.50 27.61 -6.65
N ALA A 146 -1.29 26.66 -6.13
CA ALA A 146 -1.25 26.29 -4.72
C ALA A 146 -0.01 25.47 -4.41
N ASP A 147 0.48 25.56 -3.18
CA ASP A 147 1.55 24.68 -2.71
C ASP A 147 1.13 23.19 -2.84
N PRO A 148 2.10 22.28 -3.05
CA PRO A 148 1.82 20.85 -3.06
C PRO A 148 1.13 20.41 -1.77
N ILE A 149 0.12 19.55 -1.90
CA ILE A 149 -0.51 18.90 -0.77
C ILE A 149 0.46 17.88 -0.20
N VAL A 150 0.71 17.95 1.10
CA VAL A 150 1.52 16.97 1.82
C VAL A 150 0.65 16.26 2.85
N ILE A 151 0.55 14.93 2.73
CA ILE A 151 -0.13 14.05 3.68
C ILE A 151 0.92 13.21 4.36
N GLU A 152 1.06 13.37 5.67
CA GLU A 152 1.91 12.50 6.50
C GLU A 152 1.02 11.53 7.29
N THR A 153 1.39 10.25 7.24
CA THR A 153 0.73 9.17 7.97
C THR A 153 1.77 8.17 8.45
N SER A 154 1.42 7.33 9.41
CA SER A 154 2.32 6.31 9.92
C SER A 154 1.59 5.05 10.34
N ARG A 155 2.33 3.94 10.42
CA ARG A 155 1.84 2.67 10.97
C ARG A 155 2.96 1.94 11.67
N ILE A 156 2.58 1.07 12.60
CA ILE A 156 3.53 0.14 13.24
C ILE A 156 3.82 -1.02 12.29
N VAL A 157 5.10 -1.32 12.08
CA VAL A 157 5.55 -2.50 11.33
C VAL A 157 5.26 -3.75 12.15
N LYS A 158 4.51 -4.68 11.58
CA LYS A 158 4.06 -5.90 12.27
C LYS A 158 5.06 -7.05 12.10
N PRO A 159 5.15 -7.95 13.09
CA PRO A 159 5.82 -9.23 12.95
C PRO A 159 5.40 -10.01 11.69
N GLY A 160 6.39 -10.53 10.94
CA GLY A 160 6.17 -11.37 9.76
C GLY A 160 5.82 -10.62 8.47
N GLU A 161 5.83 -9.28 8.46
CA GLU A 161 5.71 -8.52 7.20
C GLU A 161 6.93 -8.76 6.29
N PRO A 162 6.73 -8.90 4.97
CA PRO A 162 7.82 -9.09 4.04
C PRO A 162 8.71 -7.85 3.97
N SER A 163 10.02 -8.07 3.83
CA SER A 163 10.99 -7.03 3.49
C SER A 163 11.37 -7.16 2.00
N PRO A 164 11.33 -6.07 1.21
CA PRO A 164 10.99 -4.71 1.60
C PRO A 164 9.48 -4.51 1.81
N LEU A 165 9.14 -3.62 2.74
CA LEU A 165 7.76 -3.21 3.01
C LEU A 165 7.29 -2.22 1.94
N THR A 166 6.55 -2.73 0.96
CA THR A 166 5.98 -1.90 -0.12
C THR A 166 4.59 -1.37 0.27
N ASN A 167 4.35 -0.09 0.02
CA ASN A 167 3.04 0.54 0.22
C ASN A 167 2.68 1.46 -0.95
N THR A 168 1.46 1.34 -1.48
CA THR A 168 0.97 2.08 -2.66
C THR A 168 -0.18 3.00 -2.28
N VAL A 169 -0.11 4.27 -2.70
CA VAL A 169 -1.24 5.22 -2.66
C VAL A 169 -1.87 5.31 -4.04
N LYS A 170 -3.19 5.42 -4.09
CA LYS A 170 -3.97 5.73 -5.28
C LYS A 170 -4.65 7.08 -5.12
N VAL A 171 -4.49 7.95 -6.10
CA VAL A 171 -5.11 9.28 -6.14
C VAL A 171 -5.98 9.37 -7.38
N THR A 172 -7.25 9.72 -7.19
CA THR A 172 -8.21 10.00 -8.27
C THR A 172 -8.50 11.49 -8.30
N ALA A 173 -8.15 12.16 -9.38
CA ALA A 173 -8.48 13.55 -9.62
C ALA A 173 -9.70 13.68 -10.52
N THR A 174 -10.56 14.64 -10.19
CA THR A 174 -11.77 14.99 -10.93
C THR A 174 -11.87 16.50 -11.08
N LEU A 175 -12.61 16.93 -12.10
CA LEU A 175 -12.90 18.33 -12.37
C LEU A 175 -14.41 18.50 -12.45
N ASP A 176 -14.94 19.53 -11.80
CA ASP A 176 -16.38 19.77 -11.80
C ASP A 176 -16.90 19.93 -13.22
N LYS A 177 -18.08 19.33 -13.48
CA LYS A 177 -18.81 19.41 -14.77
C LYS A 177 -18.15 18.71 -15.96
N LEU A 178 -16.98 18.07 -15.77
CA LEU A 178 -16.40 17.20 -16.78
C LEU A 178 -16.35 15.75 -16.25
N PRO A 179 -16.72 14.76 -17.08
CA PRO A 179 -16.82 13.37 -16.65
C PRO A 179 -15.46 12.67 -16.52
N ASN A 180 -14.40 13.31 -17.02
CA ASN A 180 -13.06 12.73 -17.06
C ASN A 180 -12.45 12.61 -15.67
N VAL A 181 -11.77 11.50 -15.44
CA VAL A 181 -11.04 11.21 -14.20
C VAL A 181 -9.59 10.89 -14.53
N ILE A 182 -8.67 11.42 -13.73
CA ILE A 182 -7.24 11.13 -13.84
C ILE A 182 -6.85 10.31 -12.62
N VAL A 183 -6.34 9.11 -12.84
CA VAL A 183 -5.89 8.22 -11.76
C VAL A 183 -4.38 8.08 -11.83
N LYS A 184 -3.70 8.32 -10.71
CA LYS A 184 -2.26 8.07 -10.56
C LYS A 184 -1.99 7.32 -9.27
N GLU A 185 -0.92 6.54 -9.28
CA GLU A 185 -0.47 5.76 -8.14
C GLU A 185 1.01 6.06 -7.87
N ALA A 186 1.39 6.01 -6.59
CA ALA A 186 2.78 6.09 -6.16
C ALA A 186 3.06 5.03 -5.10
N SER A 187 4.23 4.41 -5.17
CA SER A 187 4.65 3.39 -4.21
C SER A 187 5.94 3.79 -3.53
N ALA A 188 6.04 3.48 -2.24
CA ALA A 188 7.27 3.56 -1.48
C ALA A 188 7.64 2.16 -0.95
N SER A 189 8.93 1.86 -0.90
CA SER A 189 9.47 0.60 -0.36
C SER A 189 10.57 0.93 0.63
N CYS A 190 10.44 0.43 1.86
CA CYS A 190 11.48 0.55 2.89
C CYS A 190 11.85 -0.84 3.38
N ASP A 191 13.12 -1.07 3.60
CA ASP A 191 13.60 -2.32 4.18
C ASP A 191 13.17 -2.42 5.64
N ILE A 192 12.79 -3.63 6.06
CA ILE A 192 12.62 -3.94 7.46
C ILE A 192 13.99 -4.40 7.97
N ALA A 193 14.59 -3.63 8.88
CA ALA A 193 15.80 -4.05 9.57
C ALA A 193 15.50 -5.34 10.34
N GLY A 194 16.31 -6.38 10.13
CA GLY A 194 16.33 -7.53 11.03
C GLY A 194 16.54 -7.05 12.47
N GLY A 195 15.84 -7.65 13.42
CA GLY A 195 16.15 -7.48 14.83
C GLY A 195 17.23 -8.47 15.28
N ALA A 196 17.77 -8.29 16.48
CA ALA A 196 18.72 -9.24 17.03
C ALA A 196 18.06 -10.61 17.24
N THR A 197 18.73 -11.67 16.82
CA THR A 197 18.37 -13.05 17.18
C THR A 197 19.60 -13.77 17.71
N ARG A 198 19.40 -14.75 18.57
CA ARG A 198 20.44 -15.66 19.02
C ARG A 198 19.99 -17.09 18.86
N THR A 199 20.95 -17.92 18.51
CA THR A 199 20.74 -19.35 18.36
C THR A 199 20.28 -19.96 19.69
N PRO A 200 19.61 -21.12 19.67
CA PRO A 200 19.28 -21.82 20.90
C PRO A 200 20.50 -22.11 21.80
N GLY A 201 21.71 -22.23 21.22
CA GLY A 201 22.94 -22.44 21.97
C GLY A 201 23.31 -21.26 22.89
N PHE A 202 23.05 -20.04 22.45
CA PHE A 202 23.24 -18.84 23.28
C PHE A 202 22.31 -18.89 24.50
N TRP A 203 21.00 -19.01 24.28
CA TRP A 203 20.00 -19.07 25.35
C TRP A 203 20.20 -20.27 26.29
N LYS A 204 20.67 -21.39 25.75
CA LYS A 204 21.01 -22.58 26.53
C LYS A 204 22.15 -22.35 27.53
N THR A 205 23.06 -21.42 27.26
CA THR A 205 24.32 -21.27 27.99
C THR A 205 24.47 -19.96 28.75
N HIS A 206 23.71 -18.92 28.39
CA HIS A 206 23.73 -17.62 29.08
C HIS A 206 22.66 -17.59 30.17
N TYR A 207 22.88 -18.32 31.28
CA TYR A 207 21.90 -18.50 32.37
C TYR A 207 21.32 -17.17 32.87
N ASP A 208 22.20 -16.23 33.24
CA ASP A 208 21.79 -14.95 33.82
C ASP A 208 20.95 -14.13 32.84
N TYR A 209 21.38 -14.06 31.58
CA TYR A 209 20.66 -13.30 30.56
C TYR A 209 19.33 -13.96 30.16
N THR A 210 19.31 -15.29 30.05
CA THR A 210 18.07 -16.04 29.78
C THR A 210 17.06 -15.87 30.91
N THR A 211 17.53 -15.92 32.16
CA THR A 211 16.70 -15.63 33.34
C THR A 211 16.13 -14.24 33.27
N HIS A 212 16.96 -13.25 32.93
CA HIS A 212 16.54 -11.87 32.79
C HIS A 212 15.43 -11.71 31.74
N VAL A 213 15.63 -12.22 30.52
CA VAL A 213 14.61 -12.14 29.45
C VAL A 213 13.31 -12.85 29.83
N VAL A 214 13.39 -14.04 30.43
CA VAL A 214 12.19 -14.76 30.91
C VAL A 214 11.43 -13.99 31.97
N THR A 215 12.14 -13.36 32.92
CA THR A 215 11.50 -12.75 34.11
C THR A 215 11.12 -11.29 33.92
N VAL A 216 11.78 -10.56 33.03
CA VAL A 216 11.57 -9.12 32.82
C VAL A 216 10.89 -8.85 31.49
N HIS A 217 11.39 -9.43 30.40
CA HIS A 217 10.91 -9.11 29.05
C HIS A 217 9.66 -9.91 28.66
N LEU A 218 9.55 -11.17 29.10
CA LEU A 218 8.40 -12.03 28.79
C LEU A 218 7.27 -11.99 29.85
N SER A 219 7.51 -11.43 31.04
CA SER A 219 6.56 -11.44 32.16
C SER A 219 5.41 -10.43 32.03
N VAL A 220 5.46 -9.54 31.04
CA VAL A 220 4.50 -8.44 30.85
C VAL A 220 3.15 -8.91 30.24
N TYR A 221 3.05 -10.15 29.74
CA TYR A 221 1.92 -10.67 28.95
C TYR A 221 1.05 -11.74 29.64
N GLU A 222 0.58 -11.52 30.88
CA GLU A 222 -0.33 -12.44 31.65
C GLU A 222 0.31 -13.70 32.27
N GLY A 223 1.30 -13.49 33.14
CA GLY A 223 1.93 -14.54 33.94
C GLY A 223 3.17 -15.13 33.25
N VAL A 224 4.20 -15.46 34.05
CA VAL A 224 5.52 -15.86 33.54
C VAL A 224 5.49 -17.31 33.05
N TYR A 225 4.87 -17.57 31.91
CA TYR A 225 5.00 -18.87 31.27
C TYR A 225 5.08 -18.81 29.75
N ILE A 226 5.94 -19.64 29.18
CA ILE A 226 5.95 -19.95 27.74
C ILE A 226 5.03 -21.16 27.53
N ASP A 227 3.93 -20.95 26.83
CA ASP A 227 3.04 -22.05 26.42
C ASP A 227 3.42 -22.55 25.04
N LEU A 228 3.88 -23.80 24.96
CA LEU A 228 4.21 -24.50 23.72
C LEU A 228 3.03 -25.33 23.19
N GLY A 229 1.84 -25.21 23.79
CA GLY A 229 0.64 -25.98 23.46
C GLY A 229 0.62 -27.40 24.05
N TRP A 230 1.76 -28.09 24.11
CA TRP A 230 1.90 -29.42 24.72
C TRP A 230 2.58 -29.40 26.10
N LYS A 231 3.27 -28.31 26.44
CA LYS A 231 3.91 -28.04 27.74
C LYS A 231 3.85 -26.54 28.04
N LYS A 232 3.64 -26.22 29.32
CA LYS A 232 3.80 -24.86 29.85
C LYS A 232 5.11 -24.79 30.62
N LEU A 233 5.96 -23.83 30.27
CA LEU A 233 7.24 -23.60 30.93
C LEU A 233 7.08 -22.39 31.85
N SER A 234 6.97 -22.62 33.16
CA SER A 234 6.57 -21.58 34.13
C SER A 234 7.74 -21.00 34.92
N SER A 235 8.97 -21.38 34.55
CA SER A 235 10.18 -20.95 35.22
C SER A 235 11.37 -20.98 34.28
N THR A 236 12.43 -20.25 34.62
CA THR A 236 13.72 -20.37 33.92
C THR A 236 14.23 -21.83 33.93
N ALA A 237 13.97 -22.58 35.01
CA ALA A 237 14.35 -23.98 35.09
C ALA A 237 13.65 -24.84 34.03
N ASP A 238 12.38 -24.56 33.73
CA ASP A 238 11.62 -25.25 32.68
C ASP A 238 12.10 -24.86 31.28
N VAL A 239 12.38 -23.56 31.07
CA VAL A 239 12.95 -23.04 29.82
C VAL A 239 14.29 -23.71 29.52
N LEU A 240 15.19 -23.73 30.51
CA LEU A 240 16.48 -24.42 30.40
C LEU A 240 16.33 -25.93 30.30
N GLY A 241 15.34 -26.51 30.96
CA GLY A 241 14.97 -27.92 30.84
C GLY A 241 14.66 -28.32 29.40
N MET A 242 13.88 -27.51 28.69
CA MET A 242 13.60 -27.72 27.27
C MET A 242 14.84 -27.48 26.38
N LEU A 243 15.65 -26.46 26.67
CA LEU A 243 16.89 -26.17 25.92
C LEU A 243 18.01 -27.21 26.16
N TRP A 244 18.03 -27.87 27.30
CA TRP A 244 19.02 -28.90 27.64
C TRP A 244 18.56 -30.33 27.41
N ALA A 245 17.28 -30.55 27.09
CA ALA A 245 16.71 -31.87 26.87
C ALA A 245 17.46 -32.65 25.77
N ASP A 246 17.63 -33.96 26.02
CA ASP A 246 18.12 -34.87 24.98
C ASP A 246 17.03 -35.06 23.92
N LYS A 247 17.41 -34.89 22.65
CA LYS A 247 16.49 -34.96 21.50
C LYS A 247 15.92 -36.37 21.28
N ALA A 248 16.62 -37.41 21.73
CA ALA A 248 16.28 -38.81 21.52
C ALA A 248 15.82 -39.54 22.81
N LYS A 249 16.20 -39.03 23.98
CA LYS A 249 15.94 -39.67 25.28
C LYS A 249 15.14 -38.79 26.25
N SER A 250 14.28 -39.44 27.02
CA SER A 250 13.63 -38.85 28.18
C SER A 250 14.62 -38.66 29.34
N SER A 251 14.22 -37.90 30.36
CA SER A 251 15.09 -37.62 31.52
C SER A 251 15.47 -38.89 32.29
N ASP A 252 14.64 -39.94 32.21
CA ASP A 252 14.91 -41.28 32.74
C ASP A 252 15.85 -42.15 31.87
N GLY A 253 16.30 -41.63 30.73
CA GLY A 253 17.16 -42.32 29.77
C GLY A 253 16.42 -43.21 28.77
N SER A 254 15.09 -43.34 28.88
CA SER A 254 14.27 -44.11 27.93
C SER A 254 14.19 -43.41 26.57
N ARG A 255 14.00 -44.19 25.49
CA ARG A 255 13.94 -43.64 24.13
C ARG A 255 12.59 -42.99 23.87
N ARG A 256 12.61 -41.74 23.38
CA ARG A 256 11.40 -41.00 22.95
C ARG A 256 10.80 -41.64 21.70
N ASP A 257 9.48 -41.64 21.58
CA ASP A 257 8.81 -41.96 20.31
C ASP A 257 8.97 -40.85 19.26
N LYS A 258 8.55 -41.11 18.02
CA LYS A 258 8.75 -40.18 16.90
C LYS A 258 8.06 -38.82 17.11
N LEU A 259 6.86 -38.80 17.70
CA LEU A 259 6.11 -37.57 17.93
C LEU A 259 6.76 -36.76 19.03
N CYS A 260 7.15 -37.41 20.12
CA CYS A 260 7.86 -36.80 21.23
C CYS A 260 9.20 -36.19 20.80
N GLN A 261 9.98 -36.92 19.97
CA GLN A 261 11.22 -36.37 19.40
C GLN A 261 10.95 -35.12 18.56
N ALA A 262 9.94 -35.16 17.69
CA ALA A 262 9.57 -34.01 16.85
C ALA A 262 9.19 -32.79 17.71
N ARG A 263 8.34 -32.98 18.73
CA ARG A 263 7.93 -31.93 19.66
C ARG A 263 9.11 -31.31 20.39
N VAL A 264 10.00 -32.12 20.96
CA VAL A 264 11.19 -31.61 21.69
C VAL A 264 12.12 -30.85 20.75
N ILE A 265 12.38 -31.38 19.55
CA ILE A 265 13.27 -30.72 18.57
C ILE A 265 12.69 -29.37 18.12
N ALA A 266 11.39 -29.32 17.79
CA ALA A 266 10.75 -28.07 17.39
C ALA A 266 10.61 -27.10 18.58
N SER A 267 10.35 -27.61 19.79
CA SER A 267 10.26 -26.80 21.01
C SER A 267 11.60 -26.17 21.40
N PHE A 268 12.72 -26.86 21.14
CA PHE A 268 14.06 -26.29 21.29
C PHE A 268 14.24 -25.03 20.45
N GLN A 269 13.72 -25.03 19.21
CA GLN A 269 13.74 -23.86 18.33
C GLN A 269 12.71 -22.80 18.75
N ALA A 270 11.50 -23.22 19.14
CA ALA A 270 10.44 -22.33 19.56
C ALA A 270 10.78 -21.54 20.82
N VAL A 271 11.38 -22.17 21.83
CA VAL A 271 11.81 -21.48 23.05
C VAL A 271 12.83 -20.39 22.73
N ALA A 272 13.85 -20.70 21.93
CA ALA A 272 14.83 -19.71 21.51
C ALA A 272 14.18 -18.58 20.70
N ALA A 273 13.23 -18.92 19.83
CA ALA A 273 12.55 -17.94 19.01
C ALA A 273 11.70 -16.98 19.85
N ILE A 274 10.99 -17.50 20.84
CA ILE A 274 10.19 -16.72 21.77
C ILE A 274 11.08 -15.80 22.61
N LEU A 275 12.23 -16.29 23.08
CA LEU A 275 13.22 -15.47 23.78
C LEU A 275 13.78 -14.35 22.88
N ASN A 276 14.11 -14.66 21.63
CA ASN A 276 14.55 -13.67 20.63
C ASN A 276 13.49 -12.59 20.43
N SER A 277 12.21 -12.98 20.30
CA SER A 277 11.11 -12.03 20.15
C SER A 277 10.82 -11.19 21.40
N GLY A 278 11.34 -11.60 22.56
CA GLY A 278 11.24 -10.85 23.80
C GLY A 278 12.31 -9.76 23.96
N LEU A 279 13.39 -9.77 23.17
CA LEU A 279 14.43 -8.75 23.24
C LEU A 279 13.87 -7.36 22.89
N SER A 280 14.42 -6.31 23.50
CA SER A 280 14.00 -4.92 23.20
C SER A 280 14.18 -4.55 21.72
N ASN A 281 15.21 -5.09 21.05
CA ASN A 281 15.41 -4.98 19.60
C ASN A 281 15.32 -6.34 18.88
N GLY A 282 14.55 -7.28 19.44
CA GLY A 282 14.40 -8.63 18.91
C GLY A 282 13.73 -8.66 17.54
N ALA A 283 14.19 -9.55 16.66
CA ALA A 283 13.47 -9.78 15.40
C ALA A 283 12.08 -10.36 15.73
N PRO A 284 11.03 -10.03 14.97
CA PRO A 284 9.72 -10.63 15.19
C PRO A 284 9.70 -12.12 14.89
N LEU A 285 8.83 -12.86 15.57
CA LEU A 285 8.59 -14.25 15.19
C LEU A 285 8.13 -14.35 13.72
N PRO A 286 8.61 -15.35 12.96
CA PRO A 286 8.22 -15.57 11.58
C PRO A 286 6.79 -16.14 11.45
N VAL A 287 6.21 -16.59 12.56
CA VAL A 287 4.84 -17.13 12.68
C VAL A 287 4.24 -16.70 14.02
N SER A 288 2.92 -16.62 14.12
CA SER A 288 2.24 -16.26 15.37
C SER A 288 2.49 -17.26 16.50
N LEU A 289 2.46 -16.81 17.76
CA LEU A 289 2.55 -17.68 18.95
C LEU A 289 1.45 -18.75 18.98
N SER A 290 0.22 -18.41 18.58
CA SER A 290 -0.90 -19.36 18.50
C SER A 290 -0.62 -20.46 17.48
N TYR A 291 -0.04 -20.13 16.32
CA TYR A 291 0.37 -21.12 15.33
C TYR A 291 1.45 -22.08 15.86
N ILE A 292 2.43 -21.58 16.62
CA ILE A 292 3.45 -22.40 17.27
C ILE A 292 2.77 -23.40 18.24
N GLN A 293 1.89 -22.91 19.11
CA GLN A 293 1.15 -23.71 20.09
C GLN A 293 0.28 -24.77 19.42
N ASP A 294 -0.52 -24.37 18.42
CA ASP A 294 -1.45 -25.24 17.72
C ASP A 294 -0.74 -26.34 16.95
N THR A 295 0.41 -26.02 16.35
CA THR A 295 1.22 -27.00 15.64
C THR A 295 1.86 -28.00 16.60
N LEU A 296 2.45 -27.53 17.70
CA LEU A 296 3.16 -28.39 18.65
C LEU A 296 2.20 -29.28 19.48
N LYS A 297 1.00 -28.79 19.82
CA LYS A 297 -0.03 -29.62 20.50
C LYS A 297 -0.63 -30.70 19.59
N GLY A 298 -0.57 -30.49 18.27
CA GLY A 298 -1.02 -31.45 17.26
C GLY A 298 -0.21 -32.76 17.24
N ASN A 299 -0.60 -33.67 16.36
CA ASN A 299 0.05 -34.99 16.18
C ASN A 299 0.69 -35.16 14.78
N ASP A 300 0.66 -34.12 13.93
CA ASP A 300 1.30 -34.13 12.62
C ASP A 300 2.81 -33.90 12.75
N ILE A 301 3.57 -34.99 12.64
CA ILE A 301 5.04 -34.98 12.72
C ILE A 301 5.67 -34.14 11.60
N GLY A 302 5.06 -34.11 10.41
CA GLY A 302 5.56 -33.33 9.28
C GLY A 302 5.46 -31.83 9.56
N ALA A 303 4.27 -31.38 9.98
CA ALA A 303 4.04 -29.97 10.33
C ALA A 303 4.92 -29.51 11.50
N ILE A 304 5.10 -30.33 12.53
CA ILE A 304 5.97 -30.02 13.67
C ILE A 304 7.44 -29.86 13.24
N ARG A 305 7.94 -30.71 12.33
CA ARG A 305 9.31 -30.61 11.81
C ARG A 305 9.50 -29.37 10.95
N ALA A 306 8.55 -29.09 10.05
CA ALA A 306 8.58 -27.90 9.21
C ALA A 306 8.59 -26.62 10.07
N LEU A 307 7.79 -26.57 11.14
CA LEU A 307 7.85 -25.48 12.11
C LEU A 307 9.24 -25.34 12.74
N GLY A 308 9.86 -26.46 13.15
CA GLY A 308 11.22 -26.46 13.68
C GLY A 308 12.25 -25.88 12.70
N GLU A 309 12.15 -26.20 11.42
CA GLU A 309 13.02 -25.67 10.35
C GLU A 309 12.80 -24.17 10.13
N THR A 310 11.55 -23.70 10.09
CA THR A 310 11.22 -22.27 10.00
C THR A 310 11.82 -21.48 11.16
N LEU A 311 11.67 -21.99 12.38
CA LEU A 311 12.17 -21.33 13.59
C LEU A 311 13.70 -21.41 13.70
N ASP A 312 14.33 -22.47 13.20
CA ASP A 312 15.79 -22.56 13.11
C ASP A 312 16.35 -21.49 12.18
N ALA A 313 15.79 -21.32 10.98
CA ALA A 313 16.21 -20.26 10.06
C ALA A 313 16.12 -18.86 10.71
N TYR A 314 15.01 -18.59 11.40
CA TYR A 314 14.82 -17.35 12.16
C TYR A 314 15.83 -17.18 13.30
N ASN A 315 16.12 -18.21 14.09
CA ASN A 315 17.06 -18.10 15.21
C ASN A 315 18.51 -17.82 14.76
N ASN A 316 18.82 -18.03 13.49
CA ASN A 316 20.12 -17.78 12.88
C ASN A 316 20.14 -16.51 11.99
N SER A 317 19.09 -15.69 11.95
CA SER A 317 18.95 -14.61 10.96
C SER A 317 19.49 -13.24 11.39
N GLY A 318 19.86 -13.04 12.65
CA GLY A 318 20.29 -11.75 13.20
C GLY A 318 21.35 -11.89 14.28
N ASP A 319 22.29 -12.81 14.09
CA ASP A 319 23.43 -13.02 14.98
C ASP A 319 24.49 -11.91 14.88
N ASP A 320 24.56 -11.24 13.74
CA ASP A 320 25.40 -10.08 13.44
C ASP A 320 24.87 -8.76 14.04
N ILE A 321 23.59 -8.72 14.39
CA ILE A 321 22.97 -7.57 15.05
C ILE A 321 23.22 -7.63 16.56
N ALA A 322 23.75 -6.55 17.12
CA ALA A 322 23.98 -6.43 18.56
C ALA A 322 22.64 -6.46 19.31
N ILE A 323 22.61 -7.20 20.43
CA ILE A 323 21.47 -7.14 21.35
C ILE A 323 21.48 -5.78 22.03
N VAL A 324 20.33 -5.11 22.04
CA VAL A 324 20.08 -3.91 22.83
C VAL A 324 19.11 -4.30 23.94
N ASP A 325 19.45 -3.94 25.17
CA ASP A 325 18.56 -4.08 26.32
C ASP A 325 18.24 -2.71 26.88
N ASN A 326 16.98 -2.28 26.74
CA ASN A 326 16.59 -0.91 27.06
C ASN A 326 16.66 -0.60 28.57
N ASP A 327 16.67 -1.62 29.43
CA ASP A 327 16.86 -1.47 30.87
C ASP A 327 18.34 -1.46 31.30
N GLY A 328 19.26 -1.62 30.35
CA GLY A 328 20.70 -1.59 30.57
C GLY A 328 21.29 -2.89 31.15
N TYR A 329 20.54 -4.00 31.18
CA TYR A 329 21.06 -5.27 31.66
C TYR A 329 22.22 -5.76 30.79
N MET A 330 23.36 -6.07 31.41
CA MET A 330 24.55 -6.54 30.70
C MET A 330 24.50 -8.04 30.43
N ILE A 331 24.81 -8.43 29.19
CA ILE A 331 25.00 -9.83 28.82
C ILE A 331 26.31 -10.34 29.41
N LYS A 332 26.20 -11.12 30.50
CA LYS A 332 27.34 -11.78 31.11
C LYS A 332 27.87 -12.93 30.25
N PRO A 333 29.13 -13.36 30.43
CA PRO A 333 29.67 -14.54 29.75
C PRO A 333 28.81 -15.79 29.95
N ALA A 334 28.87 -16.72 28.99
CA ALA A 334 28.18 -18.00 29.08
C ALA A 334 28.60 -18.79 30.32
N ASP A 335 27.62 -19.30 31.07
CA ASP A 335 27.79 -20.25 32.17
C ASP A 335 26.95 -21.51 31.91
N PRO A 336 27.45 -22.43 31.05
CA PRO A 336 26.75 -23.67 30.76
C PRO A 336 26.62 -24.58 31.99
N GLY A 337 27.50 -24.46 32.98
CA GLY A 337 27.48 -25.27 34.20
C GLY A 337 26.30 -24.91 35.09
N GLN A 338 26.14 -23.61 35.36
CA GLN A 338 24.99 -23.07 36.09
C GLN A 338 23.68 -23.33 35.32
N ALA A 339 23.66 -23.04 34.02
CA ALA A 339 22.48 -23.25 33.19
C ALA A 339 22.00 -24.72 33.23
N LYS A 340 22.93 -25.67 33.11
CA LYS A 340 22.62 -27.10 33.14
C LYS A 340 22.22 -27.59 34.53
N THR A 341 22.84 -27.08 35.59
CA THR A 341 22.53 -27.47 36.98
C THR A 341 21.12 -27.04 37.38
N ASN A 342 20.66 -25.91 36.86
CA ASN A 342 19.35 -25.35 37.16
C ASN A 342 18.24 -25.80 36.19
N ALA A 343 18.56 -26.66 35.22
CA ALA A 343 17.61 -27.13 34.21
C ALA A 343 16.69 -28.24 34.75
N ASN A 344 15.38 -28.06 34.62
CA ASN A 344 14.38 -29.08 34.91
C ASN A 344 14.25 -30.07 33.73
N PHE A 345 15.12 -31.08 33.64
CA PHE A 345 15.12 -32.02 32.51
C PHE A 345 13.80 -32.77 32.29
N ALA A 346 13.04 -33.02 33.36
CA ALA A 346 11.78 -33.77 33.29
C ALA A 346 10.68 -32.98 32.55
N ILE A 347 10.80 -31.65 32.42
CA ILE A 347 9.78 -30.83 31.72
C ILE A 347 9.60 -31.23 30.26
N ALA A 348 10.67 -31.71 29.63
CA ALA A 348 10.67 -32.12 28.23
C ALA A 348 10.09 -33.53 28.03
N ASP A 349 9.82 -34.29 29.09
CA ASP A 349 9.26 -35.64 28.96
C ASP A 349 7.80 -35.59 28.49
N CYS A 350 7.49 -36.40 27.48
CA CYS A 350 6.18 -36.38 26.83
C CYS A 350 5.12 -37.24 27.52
N LYS A 351 5.47 -37.91 28.63
CA LYS A 351 4.58 -38.75 29.43
C LYS A 351 4.13 -38.02 30.69
#